data_AF-A0A8T3MQL7-F1
#
_entry.id   AF-A0A8T3MQL7-F1
#
_cell.length_a   1.000
_cell.length_b   1.000
_cell.length_c   1.000
_cell.angle_alpha   90.00
_cell.angle_beta   90.00
_cell.angle_gamma   90.00
#
_symmetry.space_group_name_H-M   'P 1'
#
loop_
_entity.id
_entity.type
_entity.pdbx_description
1 polymer ?
#
loop_
_entity_poly.entity_id
_entity_poly.type
_entity_poly.pdbx_seq_one_letter_code
_entity_poly.pdbx_strand_id
1 'polypeptide(L)'
;MRNRLLRDGYFILAACFGALRTLQIEPWDDSVDAFAYWATRGGDLYAGAAAGQIGAYLYSPAFAQALAPMMLLPWPVFAGLFTALNFAVLWWLAGRFALPLLLFLPIPLEIVSGNVHLLIAAAIVAGFRWAPAWAFVILTKVTPGIGLVWFLARREWRSLVLALGATFAIVSLSFVLDRASWESWLALLIRDAGSSAAGGPSVTPGWFVPVPLAVRLVVAAAVIAFAARTDRAWLLPVGVTLALPILWLNGLAILAA
;
A
#
# COMPACT_ATOMS: atom_id res chain seq x y z
N MET A 1 -5.30 -28.74 19.84
CA MET A 1 -5.34 -29.15 18.41
C MET A 1 -5.87 -28.05 17.48
N ARG A 2 -7.05 -27.43 17.75
CA ARG A 2 -7.67 -26.40 16.87
C ARG A 2 -6.76 -25.21 16.47
N ASN A 3 -5.94 -24.69 17.39
CA ASN A 3 -5.01 -23.59 17.07
C ASN A 3 -3.84 -24.00 16.16
N ARG A 4 -3.47 -25.29 16.12
CA ARG A 4 -2.38 -25.78 15.25
C ARG A 4 -2.86 -25.87 13.81
N LEU A 5 -4.09 -26.37 13.57
CA LEU A 5 -4.66 -26.48 12.22
C LEU A 5 -4.73 -25.14 11.48
N LEU A 6 -5.22 -24.07 12.13
CA LEU A 6 -5.30 -22.74 11.49
C LEU A 6 -3.93 -22.18 11.13
N ARG A 7 -2.97 -22.33 12.03
CA ARG A 7 -1.59 -21.88 11.83
C ARG A 7 -0.89 -22.68 10.73
N ASP A 8 -0.90 -23.99 10.87
CA ASP A 8 -0.16 -24.89 10.00
C ASP A 8 -0.78 -24.86 8.59
N GLY A 9 -2.12 -24.84 8.47
CA GLY A 9 -2.81 -24.67 7.20
C GLY A 9 -2.49 -23.32 6.52
N TYR A 10 -2.39 -22.24 7.29
CA TYR A 10 -1.96 -20.94 6.77
C TYR A 10 -0.54 -20.99 6.19
N PHE A 11 0.42 -21.52 6.95
CA PHE A 11 1.81 -21.58 6.50
C PHE A 11 2.00 -22.54 5.32
N ILE A 12 1.26 -23.65 5.27
CA ILE A 12 1.25 -24.54 4.12
C ILE A 12 0.75 -23.79 2.88
N LEU A 13 -0.37 -23.07 2.97
CA LEU A 13 -0.90 -22.27 1.86
C LEU A 13 0.08 -21.18 1.42
N ALA A 14 0.67 -20.45 2.35
CA ALA A 14 1.65 -19.41 2.07
C ALA A 14 2.89 -19.99 1.37
N ALA A 15 3.41 -21.12 1.85
CA ALA A 15 4.54 -21.81 1.25
C ALA A 15 4.22 -22.35 -0.15
N CYS A 16 3.06 -22.98 -0.32
CA CYS A 16 2.60 -23.46 -1.62
C CYS A 16 2.48 -22.29 -2.61
N PHE A 17 1.84 -21.18 -2.24
CA PHE A 17 1.65 -20.08 -3.17
C PHE A 17 2.97 -19.36 -3.50
N GLY A 18 3.85 -19.17 -2.51
CA GLY A 18 5.21 -18.68 -2.74
C GLY A 18 6.04 -19.59 -3.64
N ALA A 19 5.86 -20.92 -3.53
CA ALA A 19 6.51 -21.89 -4.41
C ALA A 19 5.95 -21.82 -5.84
N LEU A 20 4.63 -21.74 -6.01
CA LEU A 20 4.01 -21.59 -7.34
C LEU A 20 4.55 -20.35 -8.07
N ARG A 21 4.70 -19.23 -7.36
CA ARG A 21 5.33 -17.99 -7.85
C ARG A 21 6.77 -18.21 -8.29
N THR A 22 7.57 -18.81 -7.42
CA THR A 22 9.02 -18.97 -7.62
C THR A 22 9.34 -19.97 -8.73
N LEU A 23 8.50 -21.01 -8.87
CA LEU A 23 8.62 -22.05 -9.89
C LEU A 23 7.91 -21.73 -11.20
N GLN A 24 7.35 -20.52 -11.33
CA GLN A 24 6.64 -20.05 -12.53
C GLN A 24 5.51 -20.98 -12.98
N ILE A 25 4.67 -21.40 -12.03
CA ILE A 25 3.54 -22.28 -12.33
C ILE A 25 2.31 -21.46 -12.69
N GLU A 26 1.87 -21.53 -13.94
CA GLU A 26 0.64 -20.89 -14.41
C GLU A 26 -0.62 -21.43 -13.68
N PRO A 27 -1.66 -20.60 -13.44
CA PRO A 27 -1.74 -19.15 -13.70
C PRO A 27 -1.24 -18.28 -12.52
N TRP A 28 -0.39 -18.84 -11.65
CA TRP A 28 -0.02 -18.27 -10.35
C TRP A 28 1.34 -17.57 -10.36
N ASP A 29 1.96 -17.45 -11.52
CA ASP A 29 3.26 -16.84 -11.77
C ASP A 29 3.17 -15.33 -11.99
N ASP A 30 2.01 -14.80 -12.41
CA ASP A 30 1.78 -13.38 -12.69
C ASP A 30 1.25 -12.52 -11.53
N SER A 31 1.87 -11.36 -11.29
CA SER A 31 1.51 -10.45 -10.21
C SER A 31 1.66 -9.00 -10.67
N VAL A 32 0.54 -8.39 -11.05
CA VAL A 32 0.52 -7.11 -11.78
C VAL A 32 1.24 -5.98 -11.02
N ASP A 33 0.88 -5.75 -9.75
CA ASP A 33 1.41 -4.62 -8.99
C ASP A 33 2.85 -4.89 -8.55
N ALA A 34 3.16 -6.14 -8.17
CA ALA A 34 4.54 -6.54 -7.88
C ALA A 34 5.44 -6.42 -9.13
N PHE A 35 4.91 -6.73 -10.33
CA PHE A 35 5.66 -6.56 -11.57
C PHE A 35 5.97 -5.09 -11.84
N ALA A 36 5.02 -4.18 -11.59
CA ALA A 36 5.26 -2.74 -11.68
C ALA A 36 6.41 -2.29 -10.77
N TYR A 37 6.56 -2.90 -9.59
CA TYR A 37 7.67 -2.64 -8.67
C TYR A 37 8.99 -3.23 -9.15
N TRP A 38 8.98 -4.41 -9.74
CA TRP A 38 10.19 -5.05 -10.25
C TRP A 38 10.71 -4.35 -11.53
N ALA A 39 9.79 -3.87 -12.36
CA ALA A 39 10.07 -3.25 -13.65
C ALA A 39 10.73 -1.86 -13.54
N THR A 40 10.70 -1.20 -12.38
CA THR A 40 11.35 0.10 -12.18
C THR A 40 12.87 0.08 -12.38
N ARG A 41 13.49 -1.11 -12.43
CA ARG A 41 14.89 -1.29 -12.86
C ARG A 41 15.18 -0.81 -14.28
N GLY A 42 14.15 -0.62 -15.11
CA GLY A 42 14.25 -0.23 -16.53
C GLY A 42 14.52 1.27 -16.79
N GLY A 43 14.59 2.09 -15.74
CA GLY A 43 15.03 3.50 -15.82
C GLY A 43 13.95 4.52 -16.16
N ASP A 44 12.92 4.17 -16.93
CA ASP A 44 11.78 5.07 -17.18
C ASP A 44 10.57 4.69 -16.31
N LEU A 45 10.52 5.30 -15.12
CA LEU A 45 9.54 4.95 -14.09
C LEU A 45 8.11 5.38 -14.42
N TYR A 46 7.95 6.50 -15.14
CA TYR A 46 6.68 7.23 -15.20
C TYR A 46 6.22 7.57 -16.62
N ALA A 47 6.99 7.25 -17.67
CA ALA A 47 6.51 7.45 -19.04
C ALA A 47 5.24 6.63 -19.31
N GLY A 48 4.20 7.33 -19.76
CA GLY A 48 2.90 6.72 -20.09
C GLY A 48 2.11 6.20 -18.88
N ALA A 49 2.62 6.32 -17.65
CA ALA A 49 1.92 5.90 -16.45
C ALA A 49 0.76 6.87 -16.14
N ALA A 50 -0.41 6.34 -15.80
CA ALA A 50 -1.57 7.12 -15.39
C ALA A 50 -2.32 6.45 -14.22
N ALA A 51 -2.93 7.26 -13.35
CA ALA A 51 -3.80 6.76 -12.29
C ALA A 51 -4.91 5.87 -12.85
N GLY A 52 -5.00 4.65 -12.31
CA GLY A 52 -6.02 3.67 -12.68
C GLY A 52 -5.60 2.73 -13.80
N GLN A 53 -4.41 2.92 -14.38
CA GLN A 53 -3.82 1.97 -15.31
C GLN A 53 -3.24 0.77 -14.56
N ILE A 54 -3.68 -0.43 -14.95
CA ILE A 54 -3.15 -1.70 -14.44
C ILE A 54 -1.66 -1.82 -14.77
N GLY A 55 -0.84 -2.16 -13.78
CA GLY A 55 0.61 -2.39 -13.95
C GLY A 55 1.46 -1.12 -14.05
N ALA A 56 0.88 0.07 -13.88
CA ALA A 56 1.64 1.31 -13.86
C ALA A 56 2.30 1.54 -12.48
N TYR A 57 3.56 1.99 -12.49
CA TYR A 57 4.23 2.42 -11.27
C TYR A 57 3.81 3.86 -10.91
N LEU A 58 3.04 4.00 -9.82
CA LEU A 58 2.46 5.28 -9.39
C LEU A 58 3.02 5.79 -8.05
N TYR A 59 4.06 5.13 -7.54
CA TYR A 59 4.61 5.33 -6.21
C TYR A 59 5.79 6.31 -6.27
N SER A 60 6.20 6.87 -5.13
CA SER A 60 7.30 7.86 -5.12
C SER A 60 8.65 7.25 -5.53
N PRO A 61 9.59 8.05 -6.05
CA PRO A 61 10.94 7.57 -6.37
C PRO A 61 11.66 6.97 -5.16
N ALA A 62 11.39 7.47 -3.95
CA ALA A 62 11.94 6.90 -2.72
C ALA A 62 11.58 5.43 -2.53
N PHE A 63 10.36 5.03 -2.93
CA PHE A 63 9.95 3.63 -2.83
C PHE A 63 10.67 2.76 -3.87
N ALA A 64 10.87 3.26 -5.09
CA ALA A 64 11.66 2.56 -6.12
C ALA A 64 13.10 2.37 -5.65
N GLN A 65 13.72 3.41 -5.10
CA GLN A 65 15.07 3.35 -4.55
C GLN A 65 15.19 2.35 -3.40
N ALA A 66 14.20 2.31 -2.49
CA ALA A 66 14.17 1.35 -1.38
C ALA A 66 14.08 -0.12 -1.87
N LEU A 67 13.38 -0.34 -2.98
CA LEU A 67 13.24 -1.66 -3.60
C LEU A 67 14.41 -2.04 -4.52
N ALA A 68 15.27 -1.09 -4.91
CA ALA A 68 16.30 -1.30 -5.92
C ALA A 68 17.18 -2.56 -5.69
N PRO A 69 17.59 -2.91 -4.45
CA PRO A 69 18.34 -4.14 -4.22
C PRO A 69 17.55 -5.41 -4.57
N MET A 70 16.23 -5.40 -4.37
CA MET A 70 15.36 -6.55 -4.65
C MET A 70 15.11 -6.72 -6.16
N MET A 71 15.15 -5.64 -6.94
CA MET A 71 14.91 -5.68 -8.39
C MET A 71 16.05 -6.35 -9.17
N LEU A 72 17.22 -6.54 -8.54
CA LEU A 72 18.33 -7.31 -9.09
C LEU A 72 18.01 -8.81 -9.16
N LEU A 73 17.04 -9.27 -8.37
CA LEU A 73 16.60 -10.66 -8.39
C LEU A 73 15.85 -10.97 -9.69
N PRO A 74 15.95 -12.22 -10.21
CA PRO A 74 15.06 -12.68 -11.26
C PRO A 74 13.59 -12.51 -10.87
N TRP A 75 12.74 -12.17 -11.83
CA TRP A 75 11.31 -11.94 -11.61
C TRP A 75 10.62 -13.00 -10.71
N PRO A 76 10.79 -14.31 -10.95
CA PRO A 76 10.10 -15.33 -10.15
C PRO A 76 10.49 -15.29 -8.66
N VAL A 77 11.76 -15.00 -8.39
CA VAL A 77 12.29 -14.90 -7.02
C VAL A 77 11.73 -13.65 -6.33
N PHE A 78 11.71 -12.51 -7.04
CA PHE A 78 11.09 -11.29 -6.53
C PHE A 78 9.60 -11.52 -6.20
N ALA A 79 8.84 -12.09 -7.14
CA ALA A 79 7.41 -12.34 -6.99
C ALA A 79 7.11 -13.31 -5.82
N GLY A 80 7.90 -14.38 -5.69
CA GLY A 80 7.81 -15.33 -4.59
C GLY A 80 8.09 -14.69 -3.23
N LEU A 81 9.17 -13.90 -3.12
CA LEU A 81 9.52 -13.18 -1.89
C LEU A 81 8.48 -12.12 -1.52
N PHE A 82 7.97 -11.38 -2.50
CA PHE A 82 6.97 -10.34 -2.25
C PHE A 82 5.61 -10.94 -1.84
N THR A 83 5.26 -12.09 -2.40
CA THR A 83 4.09 -12.89 -1.98
C THR A 83 4.29 -13.39 -0.54
N ALA A 84 5.45 -13.96 -0.23
CA ALA A 84 5.79 -14.41 1.11
C ALA A 84 5.75 -13.27 2.15
N LEU A 85 6.21 -12.07 1.77
CA LEU A 85 6.12 -10.87 2.59
C LEU A 85 4.67 -10.51 2.92
N ASN A 86 3.77 -10.52 1.93
CA ASN A 86 2.34 -10.25 2.16
C ASN A 86 1.69 -11.26 3.12
N PHE A 87 2.00 -12.56 2.98
CA PHE A 87 1.57 -13.56 3.96
C PHE A 87 2.19 -13.31 5.34
N ALA A 88 3.50 -13.04 5.43
CA ALA A 88 4.14 -12.77 6.71
C ALA A 88 3.48 -11.58 7.44
N VAL A 89 3.14 -10.53 6.70
CA VAL A 89 2.46 -9.34 7.21
C VAL A 89 1.04 -9.65 7.68
N LEU A 90 0.25 -10.38 6.88
CA LEU A 90 -1.11 -10.76 7.27
C LEU A 90 -1.09 -11.65 8.53
N TRP A 91 -0.13 -12.56 8.65
CA TRP A 91 0.06 -13.35 9.87
C TRP A 91 0.45 -12.49 11.06
N TRP A 92 1.31 -11.49 10.86
CA TRP A 92 1.69 -10.56 11.93
C TRP A 92 0.50 -9.73 12.42
N LEU A 93 -0.37 -9.29 11.52
CA LEU A 93 -1.59 -8.53 11.84
C LEU A 93 -2.66 -9.37 12.54
N ALA A 94 -2.99 -10.54 11.98
CA ALA A 94 -4.17 -11.31 12.37
C ALA A 94 -3.88 -12.61 13.14
N GLY A 95 -2.61 -13.05 13.16
CA GLY A 95 -2.20 -14.32 13.74
C GLY A 95 -3.03 -15.48 13.21
N ARG A 96 -3.61 -16.26 14.12
CA ARG A 96 -4.48 -17.41 13.76
C ARG A 96 -5.71 -17.05 12.92
N PHE A 97 -6.13 -15.78 12.90
CA PHE A 97 -7.23 -15.31 12.06
C PHE A 97 -6.81 -15.00 10.62
N ALA A 98 -5.52 -15.05 10.30
CA ALA A 98 -5.02 -14.85 8.94
C ALA A 98 -5.63 -15.85 7.95
N LEU A 99 -5.77 -17.13 8.33
CA LEU A 99 -6.39 -18.15 7.48
C LEU A 99 -7.86 -17.85 7.15
N PRO A 100 -8.77 -17.67 8.13
CA PRO A 100 -10.16 -17.32 7.82
C PRO A 100 -10.30 -15.96 7.13
N LEU A 101 -9.39 -15.00 7.38
CA LEU A 101 -9.38 -13.72 6.65
C LEU A 101 -9.08 -13.87 5.16
N LEU A 102 -8.51 -14.99 4.70
CA LEU A 102 -8.43 -15.29 3.26
C LEU A 102 -9.82 -15.47 2.61
N LEU A 103 -10.90 -15.62 3.39
CA LEU A 103 -12.27 -15.60 2.85
C LEU A 103 -12.78 -14.17 2.58
N PHE A 104 -12.13 -13.15 3.17
CA PHE A 104 -12.40 -11.76 2.84
C PHE A 104 -11.66 -11.41 1.54
N LEU A 105 -12.38 -11.53 0.42
CA LEU A 105 -11.86 -11.46 -0.96
C LEU A 105 -10.83 -10.34 -1.25
N PRO A 106 -10.92 -9.13 -0.68
CA PRO A 106 -9.87 -8.13 -0.81
C PRO A 106 -8.46 -8.61 -0.47
N ILE A 107 -8.31 -9.47 0.54
CA ILE A 107 -7.01 -9.98 0.99
C ILE A 107 -6.38 -10.94 -0.03
N PRO A 108 -7.07 -11.99 -0.52
CA PRO A 108 -6.53 -12.78 -1.62
C PRO A 108 -6.21 -11.96 -2.87
N LEU A 109 -7.06 -11.00 -3.25
CA LEU A 109 -6.80 -10.14 -4.41
C LEU A 109 -5.55 -9.29 -4.21
N GLU A 110 -5.31 -8.80 -3.00
CA GLU A 110 -4.10 -8.10 -2.60
C GLU A 110 -2.84 -8.98 -2.75
N ILE A 111 -2.90 -10.23 -2.25
CA ILE A 111 -1.78 -11.17 -2.33
C ILE A 111 -1.51 -11.59 -3.78
N VAL A 112 -2.56 -11.82 -4.58
CA VAL A 112 -2.42 -12.19 -6.00
C VAL A 112 -1.86 -11.01 -6.81
N SER A 113 -2.39 -9.81 -6.64
CA SER A 113 -1.89 -8.60 -7.33
C SER A 113 -0.49 -8.21 -6.88
N GLY A 114 -0.12 -8.53 -5.63
CA GLY A 114 1.16 -8.17 -5.05
C GLY A 114 1.26 -6.68 -4.77
N ASN A 115 0.18 -6.06 -4.28
CA ASN A 115 0.18 -4.64 -3.91
C ASN A 115 0.76 -4.43 -2.49
N VAL A 116 0.73 -3.20 -2.00
CA VAL A 116 1.30 -2.76 -0.71
C VAL A 116 0.23 -2.42 0.34
N HIS A 117 -1.05 -2.65 0.11
CA HIS A 117 -2.12 -2.32 1.06
C HIS A 117 -1.99 -3.08 2.38
N LEU A 118 -1.57 -4.37 2.37
CA LEU A 118 -1.25 -5.10 3.61
C LEU A 118 -0.03 -4.50 4.33
N LEU A 119 0.98 -4.05 3.58
CA LEU A 119 2.13 -3.34 4.16
C LEU A 119 1.73 -1.98 4.75
N ILE A 120 0.78 -1.27 4.12
CA ILE A 120 0.17 -0.05 4.65
C ILE A 120 -0.59 -0.36 5.95
N ALA A 121 -1.38 -1.45 5.98
CA ALA A 121 -2.05 -1.91 7.20
C ALA A 121 -1.02 -2.12 8.33
N ALA A 122 0.08 -2.80 8.04
CA ALA A 122 1.15 -3.01 9.00
C ALA A 122 1.81 -1.71 9.47
N ALA A 123 2.06 -0.78 8.55
CA ALA A 123 2.61 0.53 8.88
C ALA A 123 1.68 1.36 9.77
N ILE A 124 0.35 1.26 9.60
CA ILE A 124 -0.64 1.90 10.50
C ILE A 124 -0.50 1.34 11.92
N VAL A 125 -0.50 0.00 12.08
CA VAL A 125 -0.38 -0.65 13.39
C VAL A 125 0.97 -0.33 14.04
N ALA A 126 2.06 -0.42 13.27
CA ALA A 126 3.40 -0.05 13.74
C ALA A 126 3.49 1.43 14.13
N GLY A 127 2.78 2.30 13.40
CA GLY A 127 2.73 3.75 13.59
C GLY A 127 2.25 4.20 14.96
N PHE A 128 1.44 3.40 15.66
CA PHE A 128 1.04 3.67 17.05
C PHE A 128 2.20 3.56 18.05
N ARG A 129 3.22 2.75 17.75
CA ARG A 129 4.42 2.60 18.59
C ARG A 129 5.62 3.35 18.03
N TRP A 130 5.72 3.46 16.72
CA TRP A 130 6.82 4.06 16.01
C TRP A 130 6.31 4.94 14.88
N ALA A 131 6.02 6.20 15.21
CA ALA A 131 5.43 7.18 14.30
C ALA A 131 6.16 7.35 12.94
N PRO A 132 7.50 7.20 12.82
CA PRO A 132 8.18 7.21 11.52
C PRO A 132 7.67 6.16 10.51
N ALA A 133 7.00 5.09 10.94
CA ALA A 133 6.38 4.11 10.05
C ALA A 133 5.40 4.75 9.03
N TRP A 134 4.78 5.89 9.38
CA TRP A 134 3.90 6.63 8.48
C TRP A 134 4.59 7.15 7.22
N ALA A 135 5.92 7.27 7.21
CA ALA A 135 6.67 7.60 6.00
C ALA A 135 6.42 6.57 4.89
N PHE A 136 6.31 5.28 5.25
CA PHE A 136 5.97 4.23 4.28
C PHE A 136 4.59 4.48 3.66
N VAL A 137 3.58 4.82 4.47
CA VAL A 137 2.23 5.11 3.99
C VAL A 137 2.24 6.28 3.01
N ILE A 138 2.87 7.40 3.38
CA ILE A 138 2.90 8.62 2.56
C ILE A 138 3.67 8.43 1.26
N LEU A 139 4.83 7.78 1.33
CA LEU A 139 5.72 7.61 0.18
C LEU A 139 5.25 6.52 -0.80
N THR A 140 4.38 5.62 -0.37
CA THR A 140 3.73 4.67 -1.27
C THR A 140 2.41 5.21 -1.81
N LYS A 141 1.60 5.87 -0.97
CA LYS A 141 0.32 6.45 -1.36
C LYS A 141 0.12 7.78 -0.60
N VAL A 142 0.20 8.90 -1.33
CA VAL A 142 0.20 10.24 -0.73
C VAL A 142 -1.04 10.50 0.14
N THR A 143 -2.24 10.23 -0.37
CA THR A 143 -3.50 10.61 0.28
C THR A 143 -3.84 9.79 1.53
N PRO A 144 -3.53 8.48 1.63
CA PRO A 144 -3.47 7.74 2.90
C PRO A 144 -2.70 8.42 4.04
N GLY A 145 -1.78 9.34 3.73
CA GLY A 145 -1.11 10.19 4.72
C GLY A 145 -2.06 11.03 5.60
N ILE A 146 -3.33 11.20 5.19
CA ILE A 146 -4.38 11.82 6.01
C ILE A 146 -4.60 11.10 7.35
N GLY A 147 -4.14 9.86 7.49
CA GLY A 147 -4.08 9.15 8.77
C GLY A 147 -3.37 9.95 9.89
N LEU A 148 -2.44 10.84 9.54
CA LEU A 148 -1.78 11.74 10.51
C LEU A 148 -2.73 12.73 11.21
N VAL A 149 -3.96 12.92 10.69
CA VAL A 149 -5.03 13.65 11.39
C VAL A 149 -5.29 13.04 12.77
N TRP A 150 -5.03 11.74 12.96
CA TRP A 150 -5.08 11.09 14.27
C TRP A 150 -4.22 11.81 15.31
N PHE A 151 -2.93 11.98 15.00
CA PHE A 151 -1.98 12.65 15.90
C PHE A 151 -2.33 14.12 16.09
N LEU A 152 -2.76 14.80 15.02
CA LEU A 152 -3.16 16.20 15.09
C LEU A 152 -4.38 16.40 16.01
N ALA A 153 -5.43 15.60 15.86
CA ALA A 153 -6.65 15.71 16.64
C ALA A 153 -6.43 15.39 18.13
N ARG A 154 -5.44 14.55 18.44
CA ARG A 154 -5.02 14.20 19.80
C ARG A 154 -3.92 15.10 20.36
N ARG A 155 -3.42 16.05 19.57
CA ARG A 155 -2.29 16.93 19.91
C ARG A 155 -1.02 16.15 20.26
N GLU A 156 -0.81 15.01 19.63
CA GLU A 156 0.39 14.18 19.75
C GLU A 156 1.53 14.74 18.87
N TRP A 157 1.97 15.95 19.20
CA TRP A 157 2.92 16.73 18.39
C TRP A 157 4.23 16.00 18.13
N ARG A 158 4.74 15.26 19.12
CA ARG A 158 5.97 14.49 18.97
C ARG A 158 5.82 13.41 17.89
N SER A 159 4.72 12.64 17.92
CA SER A 159 4.45 11.62 16.91
C SER A 159 4.30 12.24 15.52
N LEU A 160 3.57 13.37 15.43
CA LEU A 160 3.39 14.09 14.17
C LEU A 160 4.72 14.58 13.59
N VAL A 161 5.57 15.21 14.41
CA VAL A 161 6.90 15.70 13.99
C VAL A 161 7.81 14.55 13.58
N LEU A 162 7.78 13.42 14.30
CA LEU A 162 8.60 12.25 13.94
C LEU A 162 8.16 11.63 12.61
N ALA A 163 6.85 11.50 12.37
CA ALA A 163 6.31 11.00 11.12
C ALA A 163 6.68 11.91 9.94
N LEU A 164 6.43 13.22 10.07
CA LEU A 164 6.72 14.21 9.03
C LEU A 164 8.23 14.38 8.81
N GLY A 165 9.01 14.44 9.89
CA GLY A 165 10.46 14.59 9.84
C GLY A 165 11.15 13.41 9.18
N ALA A 166 10.75 12.18 9.50
CA ALA A 166 11.27 10.99 8.84
C ALA A 166 10.91 10.97 7.34
N THR A 167 9.66 11.32 7.01
CA THR A 167 9.22 11.44 5.61
C THR A 167 10.07 12.47 4.87
N PHE A 168 10.23 13.67 5.43
CA PHE A 168 11.02 14.74 4.83
C PHE A 168 12.50 14.36 4.63
N ALA A 169 13.10 13.68 5.61
CA ALA A 169 14.49 13.20 5.51
C ALA A 169 14.64 12.20 4.35
N ILE A 170 13.71 11.24 4.23
CA ILE A 170 13.73 10.25 3.15
C ILE A 170 13.52 10.93 1.79
N VAL A 171 12.54 11.84 1.68
CA VAL A 171 12.30 12.61 0.45
C VAL A 171 13.54 13.39 0.05
N SER A 172 14.17 14.10 0.99
CA SER A 172 15.36 14.93 0.71
C SER A 172 16.52 14.09 0.21
N LEU A 173 16.82 12.98 0.88
CA LEU A 173 17.87 12.05 0.46
C LEU A 173 17.55 11.46 -0.93
N SER A 174 16.32 11.00 -1.10
CA SER A 174 15.85 10.42 -2.36
C SER A 174 15.92 11.40 -3.53
N PHE A 175 15.60 12.67 -3.28
CA PHE A 175 15.63 13.76 -4.26
C PHE A 175 17.05 14.08 -4.70
N VAL A 176 18.01 14.06 -3.78
CA VAL A 176 19.43 14.25 -4.12
C VAL A 176 19.95 13.10 -5.00
N LEU A 177 19.48 11.87 -4.77
CA LEU A 177 19.90 10.70 -5.54
C LEU A 177 19.33 10.67 -6.96
N ASP A 178 18.07 11.09 -7.16
CA ASP A 178 17.41 11.04 -8.47
C ASP A 178 16.37 12.14 -8.64
N ARG A 179 16.85 13.35 -8.87
CA ARG A 179 16.00 14.53 -9.07
C ARG A 179 15.03 14.38 -10.26
N ALA A 180 15.47 13.78 -11.37
CA ALA A 180 14.67 13.69 -12.59
C ALA A 180 13.41 12.85 -12.38
N SER A 181 13.52 11.71 -11.68
CA SER A 181 12.36 10.90 -11.32
C SER A 181 11.36 11.64 -10.41
N TRP A 182 11.84 12.50 -9.51
CA TRP A 182 10.96 13.33 -8.68
C TRP A 182 10.19 14.37 -9.48
N GLU A 183 10.85 15.06 -10.42
CA GLU A 183 10.19 16.01 -11.31
C GLU A 183 9.09 15.32 -12.16
N SER A 184 9.40 14.14 -12.71
CA SER A 184 8.44 13.32 -13.46
C SER A 184 7.27 12.83 -12.60
N TRP A 185 7.54 12.37 -11.37
CA TRP A 185 6.49 11.92 -10.45
C TRP A 185 5.56 13.04 -10.02
N LEU A 186 6.11 14.23 -9.73
CA LEU A 186 5.31 15.41 -9.40
C LEU A 186 4.42 15.84 -10.58
N ALA A 187 4.95 15.81 -11.81
CA ALA A 187 4.18 16.07 -13.01
C ALA A 187 3.02 15.07 -13.19
N LEU A 188 3.28 13.78 -12.93
CA LEU A 188 2.25 12.73 -12.92
C LEU A 188 1.16 13.03 -11.89
N LEU A 189 1.52 13.36 -10.65
CA LEU A 189 0.55 13.68 -9.59
C LEU A 189 -0.33 14.89 -9.94
N ILE A 190 0.26 15.95 -10.49
CA ILE A 190 -0.48 17.17 -10.88
C ILE A 190 -1.48 16.84 -12.00
N ARG A 191 -1.02 16.10 -13.02
CA ARG A 191 -1.87 15.68 -14.14
C ARG A 191 -3.03 14.81 -13.68
N ASP A 192 -2.76 13.82 -12.82
CA ASP A 192 -3.75 12.87 -12.34
C ASP A 192 -4.74 13.50 -11.34
N ALA A 193 -4.30 14.49 -10.57
CA ALA A 193 -5.19 15.31 -9.74
C ALA A 193 -6.15 16.14 -10.60
N GLY A 194 -5.65 16.74 -11.70
CA GLY A 194 -6.46 17.47 -12.65
C GLY A 194 -7.51 16.61 -13.37
N SER A 195 -7.14 15.40 -13.82
CA SER A 195 -8.07 14.47 -14.47
C SER A 195 -9.14 13.94 -13.52
N SER A 196 -8.77 13.67 -12.26
CA SER A 196 -9.71 13.26 -11.20
C SER A 196 -10.70 14.37 -10.86
N ALA A 197 -10.27 15.64 -10.84
CA ALA A 197 -11.14 16.79 -10.62
C ALA A 197 -12.11 17.03 -11.78
N ALA A 198 -11.70 16.70 -13.01
CA ALA A 198 -12.53 16.79 -14.20
C ALA A 198 -13.58 15.65 -14.32
N GLY A 199 -13.59 14.68 -13.39
CA GLY A 199 -14.53 13.57 -13.41
C GLY A 199 -14.33 12.60 -14.58
N GLY A 200 -13.12 12.54 -15.13
CA GLY A 200 -12.80 11.65 -16.25
C GLY A 200 -12.99 10.16 -15.87
N PRO A 201 -13.45 9.31 -16.80
CA PRO A 201 -13.58 7.89 -16.55
C PRO A 201 -12.21 7.26 -16.21
N SER A 202 -12.18 6.34 -15.25
CA SER A 202 -11.00 5.51 -14.99
C SER A 202 -10.59 4.81 -16.29
N VAL A 203 -9.30 4.84 -16.61
CA VAL A 203 -8.73 4.23 -17.84
C VAL A 203 -9.05 2.73 -17.90
N THR A 204 -9.20 2.08 -16.74
CA THR A 204 -9.54 0.67 -16.63
C THR A 204 -10.94 0.49 -16.00
N PRO A 205 -11.88 -0.17 -16.72
CA PRO A 205 -13.13 -0.64 -16.13
C PRO A 205 -12.85 -1.65 -15.02
N GLY A 206 -13.51 -1.52 -13.86
CA GLY A 206 -13.34 -2.54 -12.82
C GLY A 206 -14.02 -2.21 -11.50
N TRP A 207 -13.64 -2.97 -10.47
CA TRP A 207 -14.29 -2.99 -9.16
C TRP A 207 -13.67 -1.92 -8.24
N PHE A 208 -13.98 -0.66 -8.53
CA PHE A 208 -13.58 0.48 -7.71
C PHE A 208 -14.79 1.29 -7.26
N VAL A 209 -14.62 2.09 -6.20
CA VAL A 209 -15.66 2.99 -5.69
C VAL A 209 -15.67 4.29 -6.50
N PRO A 210 -16.74 4.60 -7.28
CA PRO A 210 -16.79 5.76 -8.17
C PRO A 210 -17.19 7.04 -7.42
N VAL A 211 -16.61 7.28 -6.24
CA VAL A 211 -16.84 8.50 -5.45
C VAL A 211 -15.64 9.42 -5.60
N PRO A 212 -15.82 10.71 -5.92
CA PRO A 212 -14.73 11.66 -6.07
C PRO A 212 -13.79 11.68 -4.85
N LEU A 213 -12.48 11.72 -5.12
CA LEU A 213 -11.45 11.66 -4.08
C LEU A 213 -11.61 12.78 -3.05
N ALA A 214 -11.91 14.02 -3.48
CA ALA A 214 -12.11 15.14 -2.57
C ALA A 214 -13.22 14.89 -1.53
N VAL A 215 -14.35 14.32 -1.96
CA VAL A 215 -15.46 13.94 -1.07
C VAL A 215 -14.99 12.87 -0.09
N ARG A 216 -14.30 11.82 -0.59
CA ARG A 216 -13.76 10.76 0.26
C ARG A 216 -12.73 11.27 1.27
N LEU A 217 -11.90 12.24 0.91
CA LEU A 217 -10.91 12.83 1.83
C LEU A 217 -11.55 13.62 2.97
N VAL A 218 -12.62 14.38 2.69
CA VAL A 218 -13.38 15.07 3.74
C VAL A 218 -13.99 14.06 4.71
N VAL A 219 -14.61 13.01 4.19
CA VAL A 219 -15.19 11.93 5.02
C VAL A 219 -14.09 11.20 5.80
N ALA A 220 -12.97 10.86 5.16
CA ALA A 220 -11.83 10.22 5.80
C ALA A 220 -11.28 11.06 6.96
N ALA A 221 -11.06 12.35 6.74
CA ALA A 221 -10.61 13.27 7.79
C ALA A 221 -11.59 13.31 8.96
N ALA A 222 -12.90 13.39 8.69
CA ALA A 222 -13.93 13.40 9.72
C ALA A 222 -13.95 12.09 10.53
N VAL A 223 -13.90 10.94 9.85
CA VAL A 223 -13.84 9.61 10.48
C VAL A 223 -12.61 9.48 11.36
N ILE A 224 -11.42 9.86 10.86
CA ILE A 224 -10.16 9.78 11.62
C ILE A 224 -10.17 10.73 12.81
N ALA A 225 -10.65 11.96 12.62
CA ALA A 225 -10.73 12.94 13.68
C ALA A 225 -11.73 12.54 14.77
N PHE A 226 -12.83 11.87 14.40
CA PHE A 226 -13.78 11.26 15.33
C PHE A 226 -13.17 10.06 16.05
N ALA A 227 -12.50 9.17 15.32
CA ALA A 227 -11.79 8.01 15.85
C ALA A 227 -10.78 8.43 16.92
N ALA A 228 -9.99 9.45 16.62
CA ALA A 228 -8.95 9.97 17.48
C ALA A 228 -9.49 10.61 18.76
N ARG A 229 -10.60 11.35 18.66
CA ARG A 229 -11.28 11.99 19.81
C ARG A 229 -12.07 11.02 20.69
N THR A 230 -12.50 9.89 20.12
CA THR A 230 -13.29 8.88 20.84
C THR A 230 -12.49 7.63 21.19
N ASP A 231 -11.18 7.65 20.99
CA ASP A 231 -10.25 6.56 21.26
C ASP A 231 -10.59 5.23 20.53
N ARG A 232 -11.21 5.35 19.34
CA ARG A 232 -11.59 4.21 18.50
C ARG A 232 -10.56 3.96 17.41
N ALA A 233 -9.39 3.45 17.79
CA ALA A 233 -8.27 3.22 16.87
C ALA A 233 -8.65 2.37 15.63
N TRP A 234 -9.59 1.42 15.76
CA TRP A 234 -10.05 0.57 14.65
C TRP A 234 -10.74 1.33 13.49
N LEU A 235 -11.16 2.59 13.71
CA LEU A 235 -11.71 3.45 12.64
C LEU A 235 -10.62 4.13 11.79
N LEU A 236 -9.36 4.15 12.26
CA LEU A 236 -8.27 4.77 11.53
C LEU A 236 -7.98 4.06 10.18
N PRO A 237 -7.86 2.72 10.11
CA PRO A 237 -7.75 2.00 8.84
C PRO A 237 -8.91 2.28 7.87
N VAL A 238 -10.13 2.48 8.37
CA VAL A 238 -11.31 2.83 7.55
C VAL A 238 -11.09 4.17 6.87
N GLY A 239 -10.69 5.21 7.61
CA GLY A 239 -10.41 6.52 7.04
C GLY A 239 -9.24 6.49 6.04
N VAL A 240 -8.17 5.76 6.35
CA VAL A 240 -7.02 5.59 5.45
C VAL A 240 -7.43 4.89 4.15
N THR A 241 -8.28 3.86 4.23
CA THR A 241 -8.81 3.14 3.07
C THR A 241 -9.65 4.06 2.17
N LEU A 242 -10.54 4.86 2.76
CA LEU A 242 -11.35 5.84 2.02
C LEU A 242 -10.48 6.85 1.27
N ALA A 243 -9.33 7.20 1.84
CA ALA A 243 -8.38 8.15 1.28
C ALA A 243 -7.51 7.60 0.15
N LEU A 244 -7.61 6.31 -0.23
CA LEU A 244 -6.87 5.79 -1.38
C LEU A 244 -7.20 6.59 -2.67
N PRO A 245 -6.20 6.98 -3.49
CA PRO A 245 -6.44 7.78 -4.70
C PRO A 245 -7.51 7.16 -5.59
N ILE A 246 -7.37 5.86 -5.84
CA ILE A 246 -8.39 5.00 -6.43
C ILE A 246 -8.64 3.86 -5.44
N LEU A 247 -9.88 3.74 -4.99
CA LEU A 247 -10.30 2.70 -4.06
C LEU A 247 -10.76 1.47 -4.83
N TRP A 248 -9.80 0.61 -5.17
CA TRP A 248 -10.02 -0.73 -5.71
C TRP A 248 -10.46 -1.70 -4.61
N LEU A 249 -11.10 -2.80 -5.00
CA LEU A 249 -11.56 -3.83 -4.06
C LEU A 249 -10.43 -4.38 -3.17
N ASN A 250 -9.24 -4.64 -3.72
CA ASN A 250 -8.08 -5.09 -2.93
C ASN A 250 -7.58 -4.03 -1.93
N GLY A 251 -7.86 -2.75 -2.17
CA GLY A 251 -7.54 -1.67 -1.23
C GLY A 251 -8.20 -1.83 0.13
N LEU A 252 -9.31 -2.58 0.22
CA LEU A 252 -9.95 -2.92 1.50
C LEU A 252 -9.09 -3.87 2.36
N ALA A 253 -8.00 -4.45 1.84
CA ALA A 253 -7.05 -5.23 2.63
C ALA A 253 -6.37 -4.39 3.74
N ILE A 254 -6.37 -3.06 3.64
CA ILE A 254 -5.93 -2.15 4.72
C ILE A 254 -6.71 -2.41 6.03
N LEU A 255 -7.97 -2.86 5.94
CA LEU A 255 -8.84 -3.14 7.08
C LEU A 255 -8.40 -4.36 7.93
N ALA A 256 -7.31 -5.03 7.55
CA ALA A 256 -6.68 -6.05 8.39
C ALA A 256 -5.88 -5.47 9.58
N ALA A 257 -5.62 -4.16 9.59
CA ALA A 257 -4.99 -3.43 10.70
C ALA A 257 -5.90 -3.30 11.92
#